data_AF-A0A9X4ALB9-F1
#
_entry.id   AF-A0A9X4ALB9-F1
#
_cell.length_a   1.000
_cell.length_b   1.000
_cell.length_c   1.000
_cell.angle_alpha   90.00
_cell.angle_beta   90.00
_cell.angle_gamma   90.00
#
_symmetry.space_group_name_H-M   'P 1'
#
loop_
_entity.id
_entity.type
_entity.pdbx_description
1 polymer ?
#
loop_
_entity_poly.entity_id
_entity_poly.type
_entity_poly.pdbx_seq_one_letter_code
_entity_poly.pdbx_strand_id
1 'polypeptide(L)'
;MKFFKLTIFLIVVSLLLIGCTESSDEIKIEGLKLDTVISSIKEQGIQLELISQENNSGDSIFQEKLNGIEPTTYSTSSGRLYIYVFPSEGSLEEGIRQFEQKTADLELILHGQYQVKNILIFYHDLEANNNKERFRKIDNKIRQAVSVLKNYDKEEAP
;
A
#
# COMPACT_ATOMS: atom_id res chain seq x y z
N MET A 1 18.77 -60.90 -4.05
CA MET A 1 18.76 -59.80 -5.05
C MET A 1 17.41 -59.16 -5.34
N LYS A 2 16.28 -59.57 -4.71
CA LYS A 2 14.97 -58.89 -4.90
C LYS A 2 14.71 -57.78 -3.86
N PHE A 3 15.20 -57.94 -2.63
CA PHE A 3 15.05 -56.93 -1.57
C PHE A 3 15.86 -55.65 -1.81
N PHE A 4 17.10 -55.76 -2.31
CA PHE A 4 17.96 -54.59 -2.56
C PHE A 4 17.40 -53.63 -3.63
N LYS A 5 16.65 -54.16 -4.61
CA LYS A 5 15.95 -53.36 -5.63
C LYS A 5 14.73 -52.65 -5.07
N LEU A 6 14.03 -53.28 -4.11
CA LEU A 6 12.87 -52.71 -3.45
C LEU A 6 13.26 -51.55 -2.52
N THR A 7 14.41 -51.65 -1.83
CA THR A 7 14.90 -50.60 -0.94
C THR A 7 15.36 -49.36 -1.71
N ILE A 8 16.02 -49.53 -2.85
CA ILE A 8 16.45 -48.41 -3.71
C ILE A 8 15.25 -47.66 -4.30
N PHE A 9 14.21 -48.39 -4.72
CA PHE A 9 12.98 -47.76 -5.23
C PHE A 9 12.27 -46.91 -4.16
N LEU A 10 12.25 -47.37 -2.91
CA LEU A 10 11.62 -46.66 -1.80
C LEU A 10 12.36 -45.36 -1.43
N ILE A 11 13.70 -45.37 -1.48
CA ILE A 11 14.53 -44.18 -1.20
C ILE A 11 14.34 -43.09 -2.27
N VAL A 12 14.20 -43.49 -3.54
CA VAL A 12 13.98 -42.54 -4.65
C VAL A 12 12.60 -41.87 -4.57
N VAL A 13 11.57 -42.59 -4.09
CA VAL A 13 10.23 -42.02 -3.89
C VAL A 13 10.18 -41.07 -2.69
N SER A 14 10.95 -41.33 -1.63
CA SER A 14 11.02 -40.43 -0.46
C SER A 14 11.71 -39.09 -0.75
N LEU A 15 12.63 -39.04 -1.73
CA LEU A 15 13.28 -37.79 -2.15
C LEU A 15 12.36 -36.86 -2.96
N LEU A 16 11.25 -37.38 -3.50
CA LEU A 16 10.26 -36.60 -4.26
C LEU A 16 9.19 -35.95 -3.38
N LEU A 17 9.19 -36.22 -2.06
CA LEU A 17 8.26 -35.63 -1.09
C LEU A 17 8.81 -34.39 -0.36
N ILE A 18 10.00 -33.90 -0.73
CA ILE A 18 10.45 -32.55 -0.37
C ILE A 18 9.76 -31.58 -1.34
N GLY A 19 8.43 -31.61 -1.34
CA GLY A 19 7.57 -30.72 -2.11
C GLY A 19 7.54 -29.37 -1.43
N CYS A 20 7.96 -28.35 -2.17
CA CYS A 20 7.81 -26.92 -1.96
C CYS A 20 7.27 -26.52 -0.58
N THR A 21 8.17 -26.13 0.32
CA THR A 21 7.83 -25.01 1.19
C THR A 21 7.60 -23.84 0.25
N GLU A 22 6.36 -23.40 0.11
CA GLU A 22 6.07 -22.02 -0.27
C GLU A 22 6.68 -21.14 0.81
N SER A 23 7.98 -20.88 0.70
CA SER A 23 8.56 -19.64 1.15
C SER A 23 8.01 -18.59 0.19
N SER A 24 6.74 -18.22 0.40
CA SER A 24 6.32 -16.86 0.14
C SER A 24 7.36 -16.02 0.86
N ASP A 25 8.30 -15.45 0.11
CA ASP A 25 9.17 -14.42 0.63
C ASP A 25 8.23 -13.35 1.20
N GLU A 26 7.92 -13.43 2.49
CA GLU A 26 7.25 -12.35 3.19
C GLU A 26 8.19 -11.17 3.03
N ILE A 27 7.86 -10.29 2.09
CA ILE A 27 8.58 -9.04 1.91
C ILE A 27 8.48 -8.35 3.25
N LYS A 28 9.58 -8.39 4.00
CA LYS A 28 9.63 -7.86 5.35
C LYS A 28 9.39 -6.36 5.24
N ILE A 29 8.19 -5.93 5.64
CA ILE A 29 7.83 -4.52 5.65
C ILE A 29 8.55 -3.90 6.84
N GLU A 30 9.51 -3.03 6.55
CA GLU A 30 10.20 -2.21 7.53
C GLU A 30 9.47 -0.86 7.59
N GLY A 31 8.59 -0.70 8.58
CA GLY A 31 7.86 0.55 8.81
C GLY A 31 6.40 0.34 9.21
N LEU A 32 5.57 1.31 8.85
CA LEU A 32 4.15 1.34 9.14
C LEU A 32 3.39 0.29 8.32
N LYS A 33 2.38 -0.31 8.96
CA LYS A 33 1.41 -1.20 8.33
C LYS A 33 0.20 -0.42 7.86
N LEU A 34 -0.50 -0.95 6.86
CA LEU A 34 -1.73 -0.34 6.33
C LEU A 34 -2.76 -0.07 7.42
N ASP A 35 -3.03 -1.04 8.30
CA ASP A 35 -4.07 -0.92 9.34
C ASP A 35 -3.80 0.22 10.33
N THR A 36 -2.52 0.47 10.65
CA THR A 36 -2.10 1.61 11.48
C THR A 36 -2.45 2.93 10.79
N VAL A 37 -2.16 3.04 9.48
CA VAL A 37 -2.48 4.24 8.69
C VAL A 37 -3.98 4.47 8.62
N ILE A 38 -4.74 3.40 8.34
CA ILE A 38 -6.21 3.44 8.25
C ILE A 38 -6.83 3.86 9.57
N SER A 39 -6.35 3.31 10.69
CA SER A 39 -6.85 3.65 12.02
C SER A 39 -6.62 5.13 12.32
N SER A 40 -5.40 5.63 12.06
CA SER A 40 -5.08 7.05 12.26
C SER A 40 -5.96 7.99 11.43
N ILE A 41 -6.25 7.63 10.17
CA ILE A 41 -7.15 8.43 9.32
C ILE A 41 -8.59 8.40 9.84
N LYS A 42 -9.09 7.23 10.27
CA LYS A 42 -10.44 7.08 10.84
C LYS A 42 -10.63 7.87 12.14
N GLU A 43 -9.60 7.94 12.99
CA GLU A 43 -9.60 8.73 14.22
C GLU A 43 -9.79 10.24 13.98
N GLN A 44 -9.41 10.74 12.80
CA GLN A 44 -9.71 12.12 12.39
C GLN A 44 -11.16 12.32 11.91
N GLY A 45 -12.00 11.29 12.06
CA GLY A 45 -13.41 11.28 11.66
C GLY A 45 -13.59 11.26 10.15
N ILE A 46 -12.69 10.58 9.42
CA ILE A 46 -12.86 10.27 8.00
C ILE A 46 -13.37 8.83 7.90
N GLN A 47 -14.53 8.65 7.26
CA GLN A 47 -15.06 7.33 6.97
C GLN A 47 -14.36 6.77 5.73
N LEU A 48 -13.97 5.49 5.80
CA LEU A 48 -13.26 4.79 4.73
C LEU A 48 -13.97 3.48 4.43
N GLU A 49 -14.29 3.26 3.16
CA GLU A 49 -14.78 1.97 2.66
C GLU A 49 -13.79 1.44 1.63
N LEU A 50 -13.40 0.16 1.76
CA LEU A 50 -12.46 -0.45 0.84
C LEU A 50 -13.10 -0.60 -0.54
N ILE A 51 -12.43 -0.12 -1.58
CA ILE A 51 -12.82 -0.37 -2.97
C ILE A 51 -12.12 -1.64 -3.43
N SER A 52 -12.89 -2.68 -3.76
CA SER A 52 -12.31 -3.91 -4.32
C SER A 52 -11.68 -3.65 -5.68
N GLN A 53 -10.66 -4.43 -6.04
CA GLN A 53 -9.96 -4.29 -7.33
C GLN A 53 -10.91 -4.44 -8.52
N GLU A 54 -11.94 -5.29 -8.43
CA GLU A 54 -12.97 -5.48 -9.46
C GLU A 54 -13.84 -4.23 -9.68
N ASN A 55 -14.01 -3.40 -8.65
CA ASN A 55 -14.79 -2.15 -8.70
C ASN A 55 -13.90 -0.92 -8.88
N ASN A 56 -12.59 -1.10 -9.00
CA ASN A 56 -11.64 -0.03 -9.21
C ASN A 56 -11.51 0.20 -10.72
N SER A 57 -12.40 1.03 -11.28
CA SER A 57 -12.25 1.47 -12.67
C SER A 57 -10.89 2.17 -12.82
N GLY A 58 -10.02 1.55 -13.62
CA GLY A 58 -8.56 1.74 -13.69
C GLY A 58 -8.05 3.08 -14.22
N ASP A 59 -8.87 4.13 -14.24
CA ASP A 59 -8.58 5.33 -15.03
C ASP A 59 -7.92 6.46 -14.23
N SER A 60 -7.42 6.19 -13.02
CA SER A 60 -6.72 7.20 -12.23
C SER A 60 -5.21 6.98 -12.22
N ILE A 61 -4.44 8.02 -12.56
CA ILE A 61 -2.98 8.04 -12.44
C ILE A 61 -2.47 7.65 -11.04
N PHE A 62 -3.31 7.84 -10.01
CA PHE A 62 -3.00 7.48 -8.62
C PHE A 62 -3.20 5.98 -8.31
N GLN A 63 -3.74 5.18 -9.24
CA GLN A 63 -3.86 3.72 -9.14
C GLN A 63 -2.67 2.99 -9.79
N GLU A 64 -1.85 3.71 -10.53
CA GLU A 64 -0.69 3.16 -11.24
C GLU A 64 0.28 2.46 -10.29
N LYS A 65 0.83 1.33 -10.72
CA LYS A 65 1.87 0.64 -9.96
C LYS A 65 3.11 1.54 -9.85
N LEU A 66 3.62 1.71 -8.63
CA LEU A 66 4.82 2.49 -8.32
C LEU A 66 5.85 1.58 -7.66
N ASN A 67 7.03 1.47 -8.24
CA ASN A 67 8.09 0.56 -7.79
C ASN A 67 7.59 -0.88 -7.53
N GLY A 68 6.70 -1.36 -8.40
CA GLY A 68 6.12 -2.69 -8.24
C GLY A 68 5.04 -2.81 -7.15
N ILE A 69 4.62 -1.71 -6.52
CA ILE A 69 3.58 -1.67 -5.48
C ILE A 69 2.28 -1.08 -6.02
N GLU A 70 1.18 -1.77 -5.78
CA GLU A 70 -0.18 -1.28 -6.07
C GLU A 70 -0.76 -0.59 -4.83
N PRO A 71 -1.55 0.48 -5.00
CA PRO A 71 -2.21 1.10 -3.87
C PRO A 71 -3.40 0.29 -3.38
N THR A 72 -3.61 0.29 -2.07
CA THR A 72 -4.93 -0.03 -1.54
C THR A 72 -5.82 1.21 -1.65
N THR A 73 -7.01 1.05 -2.24
CA THR A 73 -7.90 2.16 -2.55
C THR A 73 -9.11 2.17 -1.63
N TYR A 74 -9.42 3.34 -1.06
CA TYR A 74 -10.60 3.55 -0.22
C TYR A 74 -11.47 4.69 -0.77
N SER A 75 -12.78 4.53 -0.71
CA SER A 75 -13.71 5.65 -0.86
C SER A 75 -13.76 6.46 0.43
N THR A 76 -13.99 7.76 0.28
CA THR A 76 -14.41 8.66 1.35
C THR A 76 -15.74 9.30 0.95
N SER A 77 -16.32 10.12 1.84
CA SER A 77 -17.57 10.83 1.52
C SER A 77 -17.47 11.82 0.35
N SER A 78 -16.26 12.20 -0.09
CA SER A 78 -16.08 13.14 -1.21
C SER A 78 -14.99 12.77 -2.20
N GLY A 79 -14.31 11.65 -2.02
CA GLY A 79 -13.15 11.33 -2.85
C GLY A 79 -12.64 9.91 -2.69
N ARG A 80 -11.41 9.72 -3.16
CA ARG A 80 -10.68 8.45 -3.05
C ARG A 80 -9.34 8.68 -2.38
N LEU A 81 -8.93 7.71 -1.58
CA LEU A 81 -7.60 7.60 -1.00
C LEU A 81 -6.88 6.41 -1.63
N TYR A 82 -5.67 6.66 -2.11
CA TYR A 82 -4.78 5.65 -2.65
C TYR A 82 -3.58 5.55 -1.71
N ILE A 83 -3.43 4.40 -1.05
CA ILE A 83 -2.41 4.21 -0.03
C ILE A 83 -1.45 3.13 -0.50
N TYR A 84 -0.21 3.53 -0.74
CA TYR A 84 0.89 2.64 -1.05
C TYR A 84 1.64 2.33 0.25
N VAL A 85 1.87 1.05 0.50
CA VAL A 85 2.71 0.56 1.60
C VAL A 85 3.95 -0.06 0.99
N PHE A 86 5.05 0.67 1.01
CA PHE A 86 6.31 0.19 0.47
C PHE A 86 7.01 -0.71 1.50
N PRO A 87 7.90 -1.62 1.05
CA PRO A 87 8.71 -2.43 1.95
C PRO A 87 9.66 -1.62 2.84
N SER A 88 10.08 -0.43 2.40
CA SER A 88 11.02 0.44 3.11
C SER A 88 10.91 1.89 2.62
N GLU A 89 11.54 2.83 3.34
CA GLU A 89 11.61 4.24 2.93
C GLU A 89 12.37 4.42 1.60
N GLY A 90 13.44 3.66 1.36
CA GLY A 90 14.14 3.70 0.07
C GLY A 90 13.27 3.19 -1.10
N SER A 91 12.41 2.20 -0.85
CA SER A 91 11.45 1.73 -1.85
C SER A 91 10.34 2.77 -2.13
N LEU A 92 9.95 3.53 -1.10
CA LEU A 92 9.06 4.70 -1.24
C LEU A 92 9.70 5.78 -2.11
N GLU A 93 10.96 6.15 -1.87
CA GLU A 93 11.68 7.16 -2.66
C GLU A 93 11.69 6.80 -4.16
N GLU A 94 11.94 5.53 -4.48
CA GLU A 94 11.86 5.02 -5.85
C GLU A 94 10.42 5.13 -6.41
N GLY A 95 9.41 4.79 -5.61
CA GLY A 95 8.00 4.90 -5.98
C GLY A 95 7.60 6.34 -6.29
N ILE A 96 8.05 7.31 -5.49
CA ILE A 96 7.83 8.75 -5.71
C ILE A 96 8.50 9.18 -7.01
N ARG A 97 9.77 8.80 -7.23
CA ARG A 97 10.48 9.14 -8.47
C ARG A 97 9.77 8.61 -9.71
N GLN A 98 9.23 7.39 -9.65
CA GLN A 98 8.44 6.82 -10.74
C GLN A 98 7.13 7.57 -10.96
N PHE A 99 6.44 7.97 -9.89
CA PHE A 99 5.24 8.79 -10.01
C PHE A 99 5.55 10.13 -10.69
N GLU A 100 6.58 10.84 -10.25
CA GLU A 100 7.02 12.10 -10.84
C GLU A 100 7.38 11.94 -12.32
N GLN A 101 8.11 10.89 -12.69
CA GLN A 101 8.45 10.60 -14.09
C GLN A 101 7.20 10.32 -14.94
N LYS A 102 6.25 9.53 -14.43
CA LYS A 102 5.00 9.20 -15.12
C LYS A 102 4.08 10.42 -15.28
N THR A 103 4.25 11.43 -14.44
CA THR A 103 3.36 12.60 -14.37
C THR A 103 4.01 13.91 -14.83
N ALA A 104 5.28 13.88 -15.23
CA ALA A 104 6.07 15.07 -15.58
C ALA A 104 5.39 15.97 -16.64
N ASP A 105 4.73 15.35 -17.62
CA ASP A 105 4.07 16.05 -18.72
C ASP A 105 2.54 16.14 -18.54
N LEU A 106 2.02 15.75 -17.37
CA LEU A 106 0.59 15.74 -17.09
C LEU A 106 0.20 16.93 -16.22
N GLU A 107 -0.87 17.62 -16.62
CA GLU A 107 -1.55 18.55 -15.73
C GLU A 107 -2.39 17.76 -14.72
N LEU A 108 -1.83 17.55 -13.53
CA LEU A 108 -2.52 16.80 -12.47
C LEU A 108 -3.68 17.61 -11.90
N ILE A 109 -4.83 16.94 -11.78
CA ILE A 109 -5.98 17.46 -11.03
C ILE A 109 -5.61 17.71 -9.56
N LEU A 110 -6.39 18.57 -8.89
CA LEU A 110 -6.17 18.91 -7.49
C LEU A 110 -6.19 17.64 -6.61
N HIS A 111 -5.08 17.39 -5.93
CA HIS A 111 -4.90 16.24 -5.06
C HIS A 111 -4.06 16.61 -3.84
N GLY A 112 -4.26 15.86 -2.76
CA GLY A 112 -3.35 15.83 -1.62
C GLY A 112 -2.32 14.73 -1.81
N GLN A 113 -1.06 15.00 -1.46
CA GLN A 113 0.02 14.01 -1.44
C GLN A 113 0.67 14.06 -0.05
N TYR A 114 0.79 12.90 0.60
CA TYR A 114 1.36 12.79 1.94
C TYR A 114 2.31 11.61 2.02
N GLN A 115 3.35 11.78 2.83
CA GLN A 115 4.41 10.79 3.03
C GLN A 115 4.71 10.67 4.52
N VAL A 116 4.87 9.43 4.98
CA VAL A 116 5.36 9.12 6.32
C VAL A 116 5.96 7.71 6.32
N LYS A 117 7.21 7.57 6.77
CA LYS A 117 7.91 6.28 6.79
C LYS A 117 7.89 5.67 5.38
N ASN A 118 7.43 4.44 5.25
CA ASN A 118 7.28 3.68 4.02
C ASN A 118 5.91 3.90 3.31
N ILE A 119 5.15 4.94 3.67
CA ILE A 119 3.79 5.17 3.18
C ILE A 119 3.73 6.37 2.24
N LEU A 120 3.07 6.18 1.09
CA LEU A 120 2.62 7.27 0.21
C LEU A 120 1.10 7.27 0.15
N ILE A 121 0.50 8.44 0.35
CA ILE A 121 -0.95 8.62 0.30
C ILE A 121 -1.26 9.69 -0.74
N PHE A 122 -2.14 9.35 -1.69
CA PHE A 122 -2.79 10.33 -2.54
C PHE A 122 -4.27 10.46 -2.15
N TYR A 123 -4.74 11.70 -2.02
CA TYR A 123 -6.15 12.01 -1.86
C TYR A 123 -6.66 12.79 -3.06
N HIS A 124 -7.66 12.25 -3.72
CA HIS A 124 -8.32 12.89 -4.86
C HIS A 124 -9.80 13.11 -4.51
N ASP A 125 -10.20 14.38 -4.32
CA ASP A 125 -11.63 14.76 -4.20
C ASP A 125 -12.24 14.84 -5.61
N LEU A 126 -13.27 14.02 -5.86
CA LEU A 126 -13.87 13.84 -7.19
C LEU A 126 -14.61 15.10 -7.68
N GLU A 127 -14.79 16.08 -6.81
CA GLU A 127 -15.56 17.29 -7.03
C GLU A 127 -14.79 18.54 -6.55
N ALA A 128 -13.47 18.44 -6.36
CA ALA A 128 -12.64 19.48 -5.73
C ALA A 128 -12.79 20.87 -6.39
N ASN A 129 -12.96 20.88 -7.72
CA ASN A 129 -13.14 22.10 -8.51
C ASN A 129 -14.40 22.88 -8.15
N ASN A 130 -15.42 22.20 -7.60
CA ASN A 130 -16.69 22.79 -7.21
C ASN A 130 -16.73 23.17 -5.73
N ASN A 131 -15.83 22.64 -4.90
CA ASN A 131 -15.82 22.89 -3.46
C ASN A 131 -14.42 22.75 -2.82
N LYS A 132 -13.56 23.76 -3.05
CA LYS A 132 -12.20 23.81 -2.50
C LYS A 132 -12.14 23.76 -0.98
N GLU A 133 -13.16 24.27 -0.29
CA GLU A 133 -13.20 24.29 1.18
C GLU A 133 -13.42 22.88 1.76
N ARG A 134 -14.26 22.07 1.11
CA ARG A 134 -14.41 20.65 1.47
C ARG A 134 -13.10 19.90 1.29
N PHE A 135 -12.44 20.07 0.13
CA PHE A 135 -11.11 19.48 -0.11
C PHE A 135 -10.13 19.88 1.00
N ARG A 136 -10.02 21.19 1.31
CA ARG A 136 -9.13 21.70 2.37
C ARG A 136 -9.42 21.09 3.74
N LYS A 137 -10.70 20.88 4.08
CA LYS A 137 -11.08 20.27 5.36
C LYS A 137 -10.61 18.82 5.47
N ILE A 138 -10.78 18.03 4.40
CA ILE A 138 -10.32 16.63 4.37
C ILE A 138 -8.80 16.56 4.28
N ASP A 139 -8.16 17.41 3.47
CA ASP A 139 -6.70 17.52 3.37
C ASP A 139 -6.05 17.75 4.74
N ASN A 140 -6.59 18.70 5.50
CA ASN A 140 -6.10 19.01 6.85
C ASN A 140 -6.23 17.82 7.81
N LYS A 141 -7.33 17.08 7.74
CA LYS A 141 -7.54 15.89 8.57
C LYS A 141 -6.56 14.78 8.21
N ILE A 142 -6.33 14.52 6.92
CA ILE A 142 -5.34 13.51 6.49
C ILE A 142 -3.94 13.95 6.93
N ARG A 143 -3.59 15.23 6.78
CA ARG A 143 -2.32 15.78 7.27
C ARG A 143 -2.15 15.59 8.77
N GLN A 144 -3.20 15.78 9.56
CA GLN A 144 -3.19 15.52 11.01
C GLN A 144 -2.95 14.05 11.32
N ALA A 145 -3.68 13.13 10.68
CA ALA A 145 -3.46 11.68 10.82
C ALA A 145 -1.98 11.31 10.53
N VAL A 146 -1.47 11.74 9.38
CA VAL A 146 -0.08 11.51 8.96
C VAL A 146 0.92 12.11 9.96
N SER A 147 0.61 13.25 10.57
CA SER A 147 1.52 13.88 11.54
C SER A 147 1.67 13.07 12.83
N VAL A 148 0.61 12.39 13.28
CA VAL A 148 0.64 11.51 14.46
C VAL A 148 1.56 10.31 14.19
N LEU A 149 1.49 9.76 12.97
CA LEU A 149 2.27 8.58 12.56
C LEU A 149 3.78 8.82 12.51
N LYS A 150 4.24 10.07 12.43
CA LYS A 150 5.69 10.39 12.42
C LYS A 150 6.41 9.92 13.69
N ASN A 151 5.69 9.75 14.79
CA ASN A 151 6.24 9.37 16.09
C ASN A 151 5.93 7.92 16.49
N TYR A 152 5.28 7.13 15.62
CA TYR A 152 4.73 5.82 15.95
C TYR A 152 5.79 4.77 16.35
N ASP A 153 7.07 4.98 16.02
CA ASP A 153 8.16 4.05 16.35
C ASP A 153 8.78 4.24 17.74
N LYS A 154 8.21 5.09 18.61
CA LYS A 154 8.83 5.41 19.92
C LYS A 154 8.24 4.69 21.14
N GLU A 155 7.12 3.97 21.03
CA GLU A 155 6.42 3.45 22.23
C GLU A 155 6.10 1.95 22.25
N GLU A 156 6.41 1.17 21.22
CA GLU A 156 6.16 -0.29 21.27
C GLU A 156 7.40 -1.10 20.89
N ALA A 157 8.33 -1.18 21.85
CA ALA A 157 9.15 -2.36 22.05
C ALA A 157 8.75 -2.96 23.41
N PRO A 158 8.09 -4.14 23.46
CA PRO A 158 8.00 -4.91 24.70
C PRO A 158 9.39 -5.40 25.15
#